data_AF-A0A392UYF8-F1
#
_entry.id   AF-A0A392UYF8-F1
#
_cell.length_a   1.000
_cell.length_b   1.000
_cell.length_c   1.000
_cell.angle_alpha   90.00
_cell.angle_beta   90.00
_cell.angle_gamma   90.00
#
_symmetry.space_group_name_H-M   'P 1'
#
loop_
_entity.id
_entity.type
_entity.pdbx_description
1 polymer ?
#
loop_
_entity_poly.entity_id
_entity_poly.type
_entity_poly.pdbx_seq_one_letter_code
_entity_poly.pdbx_strand_id
1 'polypeptide(L)' 'RNLQAAQAAAAAPQQEQHQGPPYIPHQHQYSDFEMGMAASMYDQYYRMDWGLPQYSPPLMAAVQDYRAQTPTPSY' A
#
# COMPACT_ATOMS: atom_id res chain seq x y z
N ARG A 1 23.65 51.73 -7.33
CA ARG A 1 22.88 50.58 -7.86
C ARG A 1 22.40 49.76 -6.65
N ASN A 2 21.20 50.08 -6.19
CA ASN A 2 20.52 49.48 -5.05
C ASN A 2 19.99 48.09 -5.41
N LEU A 3 20.73 47.02 -5.11
CA LEU A 3 20.18 45.65 -4.98
C LEU A 3 20.37 45.16 -3.53
N GLN A 4 20.12 46.09 -2.62
CA GLN A 4 19.98 45.83 -1.20
C GLN A 4 18.77 44.94 -0.94
N ALA A 5 18.85 44.18 0.15
CA ALA A 5 17.73 43.80 1.00
C ALA A 5 16.72 42.72 0.56
N ALA A 6 16.71 42.22 -0.68
CA ALA A 6 15.67 41.25 -1.07
C ALA A 6 16.03 39.76 -0.92
N GLN A 7 17.24 39.42 -0.46
CA GLN A 7 17.63 38.00 -0.32
C GLN A 7 18.32 37.69 1.01
N ALA A 8 17.85 38.37 2.06
CA ALA A 8 18.07 37.97 3.45
C ALA A 8 16.82 37.27 4.06
N ALA A 9 15.83 36.88 3.25
CA ALA A 9 14.54 36.39 3.76
C ALA A 9 13.80 35.42 2.83
N ALA A 10 14.49 34.56 2.08
CA ALA A 10 13.82 33.42 1.46
C ALA A 10 13.93 32.22 2.42
N ALA A 11 12.99 32.20 3.34
CA ALA A 11 12.71 31.10 4.27
C ALA A 11 12.74 29.74 3.58
N ALA A 12 13.17 28.72 4.32
CA ALA A 12 13.08 27.32 3.93
C ALA A 12 11.68 27.00 3.38
N PRO A 13 11.56 26.23 2.28
CA PRO A 13 10.34 25.47 2.08
C PRO A 13 10.40 24.31 3.06
N GLN A 14 9.98 24.57 4.31
CA GLN A 14 9.38 23.53 5.14
C GLN A 14 8.29 22.91 4.27
N GLN A 15 8.48 21.66 3.86
CA GLN A 15 7.45 20.91 3.18
C GLN A 15 6.29 20.81 4.16
N GLU A 16 5.35 21.74 4.03
CA GLU A 16 3.98 21.68 4.50
C GLU A 16 3.36 20.43 3.87
N GLN A 17 3.67 19.26 4.42
CA GLN A 17 2.70 18.18 4.39
C GLN A 17 1.60 18.63 5.33
N HIS A 18 0.61 19.30 4.73
CA HIS A 18 -0.71 19.52 5.27
C HIS A 18 -1.00 18.50 6.38
N GLN A 19 -1.02 18.96 7.62
CA GLN A 19 -1.82 18.25 8.61
C GLN A 19 -3.28 18.50 8.20
N GLY A 20 -3.74 17.70 7.23
CA GLY A 20 -5.16 17.41 7.09
C GLY A 20 -5.70 16.83 8.40
N PRO A 21 -7.03 16.66 8.52
CA PRO A 21 -7.63 16.04 9.71
C PRO A 21 -6.82 14.82 10.11
N PRO A 22 -6.66 14.55 11.43
CA PRO A 22 -5.77 13.50 11.93
C PRO A 22 -5.97 12.26 11.08
N TYR A 23 -4.90 11.79 10.45
CA TYR A 23 -4.92 10.56 9.68
C TYR A 23 -5.19 9.44 10.68
N ILE A 24 -6.47 9.16 10.94
CA ILE A 24 -6.89 7.96 11.62
C ILE A 24 -6.27 6.86 10.78
N PRO A 25 -5.38 6.01 11.32
CA PRO A 25 -4.86 4.90 10.56
C PRO A 25 -6.06 4.03 10.22
N HIS A 26 -6.56 4.19 9.01
CA HIS A 26 -7.46 3.23 8.39
C HIS A 26 -6.60 1.97 8.35
N GLN A 27 -6.80 1.08 9.31
CA GLN A 27 -6.24 -0.25 9.21
C GLN A 27 -6.67 -0.73 7.84
N HIS A 28 -5.72 -1.13 6.99
CA HIS A 28 -6.01 -1.62 5.65
C HIS A 28 -6.78 -2.93 5.79
N GLN A 29 -8.07 -2.82 6.06
CA GLN A 29 -9.01 -3.91 6.11
C GLN A 29 -9.36 -4.20 4.66
N TYR A 30 -8.66 -5.17 4.08
CA TYR A 30 -9.02 -5.70 2.79
C TYR A 30 -10.39 -6.36 2.91
N SER A 31 -11.28 -6.07 1.96
CA SER A 31 -12.55 -6.78 1.88
C SER A 31 -12.31 -8.25 1.48
N ASP A 32 -13.20 -9.15 1.89
CA ASP A 32 -13.16 -10.57 1.48
C ASP A 32 -13.11 -10.73 -0.05
N PHE A 33 -13.77 -9.82 -0.78
CA PHE A 33 -13.73 -9.80 -2.24
C PHE A 33 -12.33 -9.48 -2.79
N GLU A 34 -11.65 -8.47 -2.21
CA GLU A 34 -10.30 -8.10 -2.62
C GLU A 34 -9.29 -9.20 -2.26
N MET A 35 -9.42 -9.78 -1.07
CA MET A 35 -8.59 -10.92 -0.67
C MET A 35 -8.84 -12.15 -1.55
N GLY A 36 -10.10 -12.44 -1.91
CA GLY A 36 -10.45 -13.53 -2.82
C GLY A 36 -9.84 -13.36 -4.21
N MET A 37 -9.86 -12.14 -4.76
CA MET A 37 -9.21 -11.84 -6.04
C MET A 37 -7.67 -11.94 -5.94
N ALA A 38 -7.08 -11.40 -4.88
CA ALA A 38 -5.63 -11.44 -4.66
C ALA A 38 -5.11 -12.87 -4.42
N ALA A 39 -5.85 -13.68 -3.67
CA ALA A 39 -5.53 -15.10 -3.47
C ALA A 39 -5.67 -15.89 -4.78
N SER A 40 -6.73 -15.66 -5.56
CA SER A 40 -6.91 -16.30 -6.87
C SER A 40 -5.79 -15.92 -7.84
N MET A 41 -5.40 -14.64 -7.87
CA MET A 41 -4.26 -14.19 -8.68
C MET A 41 -2.95 -14.83 -8.21
N TYR A 42 -2.72 -14.93 -6.90
CA TYR A 42 -1.56 -15.63 -6.35
C TYR A 42 -1.49 -17.09 -6.81
N ASP A 43 -2.60 -17.83 -6.71
CA ASP A 43 -2.69 -19.22 -7.15
C ASP A 43 -2.45 -19.36 -8.66
N GLN A 44 -2.99 -18.45 -9.47
CA GLN A 44 -2.79 -18.45 -10.93
C GLN A 44 -1.34 -18.18 -11.32
N TYR A 45 -0.69 -17.23 -10.64
CA TYR A 45 0.73 -16.94 -10.84
C TYR A 45 1.63 -18.14 -10.49
N TYR A 46 1.31 -18.83 -9.40
CA TYR A 46 2.00 -20.04 -8.98
C TYR A 46 1.78 -21.21 -9.96
N ARG A 47 0.53 -21.45 -10.36
CA ARG A 47 0.16 -22.54 -11.30
C ARG A 47 0.73 -22.36 -12.70
N MET A 48 0.97 -21.12 -13.11
CA MET A 48 1.52 -20.80 -14.43
C MET A 48 3.05 -20.61 -14.40
N ASP A 49 3.69 -20.84 -13.24
CA ASP A 49 5.13 -20.62 -13.03
C ASP A 49 5.60 -19.20 -13.42
N TRP A 50 4.70 -18.21 -13.32
CA TRP A 50 5.00 -16.80 -13.61
C TRP A 50 5.77 -16.12 -12.46
N GLY A 51 6.04 -16.86 -11.39
CA GLY A 51 6.67 -16.36 -10.18
C GLY A 51 5.65 -15.83 -9.18
N LEU A 52 6.11 -15.09 -8.17
CA LEU A 52 5.24 -14.50 -7.15
C LEU A 52 4.65 -13.17 -7.65
N PRO A 53 3.35 -12.93 -7.44
CA PRO A 53 2.78 -11.62 -7.72
C PRO A 53 3.46 -10.56 -6.83
N GLN A 54 3.68 -9.38 -7.41
CA GLN A 54 4.43 -8.30 -6.77
C GLN A 54 3.53 -7.53 -5.79
N TYR A 55 3.22 -8.16 -4.67
CA TYR A 55 2.41 -7.58 -3.61
C TYR A 55 3.28 -6.87 -2.58
N SER A 56 2.75 -5.78 -2.03
CA SER A 56 3.34 -5.13 -0.86
C SER A 56 3.42 -6.11 0.31
N PRO A 57 4.44 -6.04 1.19
CA PRO A 57 4.57 -6.93 2.34
C PRO A 57 3.29 -7.11 3.20
N PRO A 58 2.53 -6.06 3.55
CA PRO A 58 1.28 -6.24 4.32
C PRO A 58 0.17 -6.95 3.52
N LEU A 59 0.08 -6.71 2.22
CA LEU A 59 -0.89 -7.37 1.35
C LEU A 59 -0.54 -8.86 1.18
N MET A 60 0.74 -9.17 1.01
CA MET A 60 1.20 -10.55 0.90
C MET A 60 0.88 -11.35 2.17
N ALA A 61 1.09 -10.75 3.34
CA ALA A 61 0.74 -11.36 4.62
C ALA A 61 -0.78 -11.59 4.74
N ALA A 62 -1.59 -10.59 4.39
CA ALA A 62 -3.05 -10.70 4.42
C ALA A 62 -3.57 -11.80 3.46
N VAL A 63 -3.02 -11.91 2.25
CA VAL A 63 -3.38 -12.96 1.28
C VAL A 63 -3.00 -14.35 1.79
N GLN A 64 -1.85 -14.48 2.46
CA GLN A 64 -1.42 -15.74 3.06
C GLN A 64 -2.26 -16.16 4.27
N ASP A 65 -2.68 -15.20 5.08
CA ASP A 65 -3.56 -15.44 6.20
C ASP A 65 -4.97 -15.82 5.70
N TYR A 66 -5.48 -15.08 4.71
CA TYR A 66 -6.77 -15.37 4.07
C TYR A 66 -6.84 -16.78 3.46
N ARG A 67 -5.83 -17.21 2.70
CA ARG A 67 -5.80 -18.57 2.12
C ARG A 67 -5.72 -19.67 3.18
N ALA A 68 -5.17 -19.37 4.37
CA ALA A 68 -5.16 -20.31 5.49
C ALA A 68 -6.55 -20.39 6.15
N GLN A 69 -7.31 -19.28 6.15
CA GLN A 69 -8.68 -19.20 6.64
C GLN A 69 -9.72 -19.77 5.66
N THR A 70 -9.52 -19.61 4.36
CA THR A 70 -10.35 -20.15 3.28
C THR A 70 -9.60 -21.26 2.54
N PRO A 71 -9.46 -22.46 3.13
CA PRO A 71 -8.93 -23.59 2.39
C PRO A 71 -9.83 -23.79 1.16
N THR A 72 -9.24 -23.72 -0.04
CA THR A 72 -9.94 -24.09 -1.27
C THR A 72 -10.57 -25.47 -1.04
N PRO A 73 -11.90 -25.62 -1.12
CA PRO A 73 -12.53 -26.91 -0.87
C PRO A 73 -11.94 -27.94 -1.83
N SER A 74 -11.35 -29.00 -1.27
CA SER A 74 -10.84 -30.14 -2.02
C SER A 74 -12.03 -31.04 -2.36
N TYR A 75 -12.69 -30.81 -3.48
CA TYR A 75 -13.72 -31.72 -4.00
C TYR A 75 -13.35 -32.16 -5.41
#